data_AF-A0A3B5R8X0-F1
#
_entry.id   AF-A0A3B5R8X0-F1
#
_cell.length_a   1.000
_cell.length_b   1.000
_cell.length_c   1.000
_cell.angle_alpha   90.00
_cell.angle_beta   90.00
_cell.angle_gamma   90.00
#
_symmetry.space_group_name_H-M   'P 1'
#
loop_
_entity.id
_entity.type
_entity.pdbx_description
1 polymer ?
#
loop_
_entity_poly.entity_id
_entity_poly.type
_entity_poly.pdbx_seq_one_letter_code
_entity_poly.pdbx_strand_id
1 'polypeptide(L)'
;MSMWLNDGEVLVGQGRGEAVPLSPRLRSLPSGSPRLSQRRSPLASPHAREPTPLSPQAETMGKAKELFVLCDKEGKGFITKRDMQRLEGELPLSPEQLETVFESLDRENNGFLTPVEFKTGLGEDDVDWSQDPTAARFVNILMELGADKMFKDQQELFTLWCELQRDSPELLSALESLLVHAVSNLQDAIRERNTLEQALLRRESEHNKMVRSIYEEMEMNLGDLLHQPGWKKKSLFLQELFVFTGLCLHFQLETRIRTLNCEQTNIREQNRQLRSLNSQLLEQVESSRERLQSALRQLSLLQANAAQEQVARQRNVMRVSRNIKKEKESLMRQLEILRDMNRRLRDEKDAQQTLKMVSHRHTVLSSQPFPYLFSEDPCLPWTRQVYPT
;
A
#
# COMPACT_ATOMS: atom_id res chain seq x y z
N MET A 1 31.64 61.84 -25.14
CA MET A 1 30.23 61.90 -25.57
C MET A 1 29.56 60.68 -25.00
N SER A 2 28.82 60.88 -23.90
CA SER A 2 28.22 59.83 -23.08
C SER A 2 26.73 59.74 -23.42
N MET A 3 26.35 58.72 -24.18
CA MET A 3 25.01 58.16 -24.28
C MET A 3 25.31 56.65 -24.28
N TRP A 4 24.76 55.76 -23.47
CA TRP A 4 23.35 55.56 -23.13
C TRP A 4 23.26 54.94 -21.73
N LEU A 5 22.35 55.46 -20.92
CA LEU A 5 21.77 54.80 -19.75
C LEU A 5 20.29 54.55 -20.07
N ASN A 6 19.76 53.51 -19.43
CA ASN A 6 18.36 53.07 -19.37
C ASN A 6 17.92 52.22 -20.58
N ASP A 7 17.32 51.04 -20.42
CA ASP A 7 16.26 50.72 -19.46
C ASP A 7 16.44 49.38 -18.74
N GLY A 8 16.07 49.37 -17.46
CA GLY A 8 15.75 48.17 -16.74
C GLY A 8 14.34 47.71 -17.11
N GLU A 9 14.23 46.51 -17.66
CA GLU A 9 12.99 45.74 -17.67
C GLU A 9 13.16 44.54 -16.72
N VAL A 10 12.78 44.76 -15.46
CA VAL A 10 12.41 43.66 -14.57
C VAL A 10 11.06 43.16 -15.07
N LEU A 11 11.06 42.00 -15.74
CA LEU A 11 9.84 41.26 -16.05
C LEU A 11 9.15 40.88 -14.73
N VAL A 12 8.26 41.74 -14.25
CA VAL A 12 7.27 41.40 -13.22
C VAL A 12 6.23 40.54 -13.90
N GLY A 13 6.42 39.21 -13.83
CA GLY A 13 5.38 38.26 -14.15
C GLY A 13 4.19 38.47 -13.22
N GLN A 14 3.13 39.08 -13.74
CA GLN A 14 1.87 39.27 -13.03
C GLN A 14 1.10 37.94 -13.04
N GLY A 15 1.55 37.01 -12.20
CA GLY A 15 0.81 35.79 -11.92
C GLY A 15 -0.40 36.10 -11.04
N ARG A 16 -1.60 36.18 -11.63
CA ARG A 16 -2.85 36.03 -10.89
C ARG A 16 -2.97 34.57 -10.44
N GLY A 17 -2.38 34.24 -9.30
CA GLY A 17 -2.65 33.01 -8.57
C GLY A 17 -3.77 33.25 -7.57
N GLU A 18 -5.02 33.07 -7.99
CA GLU A 18 -6.13 32.88 -7.04
C GLU A 18 -5.86 31.61 -6.23
N ALA A 19 -5.58 31.78 -4.94
CA ALA A 19 -5.51 30.66 -4.01
C ALA A 19 -6.94 30.27 -3.61
N VAL A 20 -7.49 29.26 -4.29
CA VAL A 20 -8.74 28.61 -3.89
C VAL A 20 -8.46 27.74 -2.64
N PRO A 21 -9.19 27.91 -1.52
CA PRO A 21 -9.01 27.07 -0.35
C PRO A 21 -9.69 25.72 -0.59
N LEU A 22 -8.91 24.68 -0.86
CA LEU A 22 -9.43 23.31 -0.87
C LEU A 22 -9.46 22.76 0.56
N SER A 23 -10.67 22.45 1.00
CA SER A 23 -10.97 21.82 2.29
C SER A 23 -10.36 20.41 2.41
N PRO A 24 -9.94 19.97 3.61
CA PRO A 24 -9.36 18.66 3.82
C PRO A 24 -10.45 17.58 3.84
N ARG A 25 -10.44 16.67 2.86
CA ARG A 25 -11.23 15.43 2.93
C ARG A 25 -10.52 14.42 3.81
N LEU A 26 -11.16 14.10 4.93
CA LEU A 26 -10.89 12.98 5.82
C LEU A 26 -10.85 11.67 5.03
N ARG A 27 -9.75 10.90 5.16
CA ARG A 27 -9.80 9.45 4.94
C ARG A 27 -9.09 8.73 6.08
N SER A 28 -9.90 7.90 6.72
CA SER A 28 -9.66 7.04 7.85
C SER A 28 -8.59 5.98 7.59
N LEU A 29 -7.75 5.74 8.60
CA LEU A 29 -7.04 4.49 8.82
C LEU A 29 -7.75 3.72 9.94
N PRO A 30 -7.98 2.40 9.82
CA PRO A 30 -7.90 1.49 10.96
C PRO A 30 -6.48 0.90 10.99
N SER A 31 -5.71 1.14 12.06
CA SER A 31 -5.72 0.41 13.34
C SER A 31 -5.06 -0.97 13.23
N GLY A 32 -3.90 -1.12 13.87
CA GLY A 32 -3.25 -2.42 14.04
C GLY A 32 -1.75 -2.36 14.33
N SER A 33 -1.32 -1.65 15.38
CA SER A 33 -0.03 -1.92 16.04
C SER A 33 -0.23 -3.07 17.05
N PRO A 34 0.82 -3.82 17.46
CA PRO A 34 1.74 -3.29 18.48
C PRO A 34 3.22 -3.67 18.26
N ARG A 35 4.11 -2.68 18.38
CA ARG A 35 5.17 -2.56 19.41
C ARG A 35 6.04 -3.81 19.65
N LEU A 36 7.33 -3.67 19.35
CA LEU A 36 8.39 -4.29 20.15
C LEU A 36 9.48 -3.24 20.45
N SER A 37 9.55 -2.89 21.73
CA SER A 37 10.64 -2.18 22.38
C SER A 37 11.84 -3.10 22.58
N GLN A 38 12.98 -2.69 22.02
CA GLN A 38 14.28 -2.57 22.69
C GLN A 38 14.70 -3.68 23.68
N ARG A 39 15.71 -4.50 23.32
CA ARG A 39 17.12 -4.44 23.83
C ARG A 39 17.94 -5.69 23.45
N ARG A 40 19.24 -5.45 23.19
CA ARG A 40 20.43 -6.33 23.32
C ARG A 40 20.73 -7.35 22.19
N SER A 41 21.81 -7.05 21.46
CA SER A 41 22.76 -8.02 20.88
C SER A 41 23.53 -8.78 22.01
N PRO A 42 24.38 -9.81 21.76
CA PRO A 42 24.90 -10.35 20.48
C PRO A 42 25.00 -11.90 20.40
N LEU A 43 25.62 -12.38 19.29
CA LEU A 43 26.38 -13.63 19.12
C LEU A 43 25.69 -14.90 18.56
N ALA A 44 26.29 -15.38 17.47
CA ALA A 44 26.53 -16.78 17.06
C ALA A 44 25.36 -17.73 16.66
N SER A 45 25.55 -18.34 15.47
CA SER A 45 24.92 -19.53 14.87
C SER A 45 24.95 -20.79 15.78
N PRO A 46 24.38 -21.97 15.43
CA PRO A 46 23.60 -22.37 14.24
C PRO A 46 22.35 -23.27 14.54
N HIS A 47 21.69 -23.72 13.46
CA HIS A 47 20.93 -24.98 13.27
C HIS A 47 19.40 -25.07 13.44
N ALA A 48 18.84 -25.64 12.36
CA ALA A 48 17.72 -26.60 12.26
C ALA A 48 16.29 -26.09 12.47
N ARG A 49 15.54 -26.00 11.38
CA ARG A 49 14.07 -26.14 11.40
C ARG A 49 13.64 -27.17 10.39
N GLU A 50 12.95 -28.18 10.91
CA GLU A 50 12.16 -29.18 10.19
C GLU A 50 10.94 -28.54 9.48
N PRO A 51 10.38 -29.24 8.47
CA PRO A 51 9.33 -28.74 7.58
C PRO A 51 7.93 -29.10 8.06
N THR A 52 6.94 -28.25 7.78
CA THR A 52 5.51 -28.61 7.76
C THR A 52 4.82 -27.90 6.57
N PRO A 53 3.76 -28.48 5.99
CA PRO A 53 3.63 -28.61 4.54
C PRO A 53 2.52 -27.73 3.93
N LEU A 54 2.77 -27.37 2.67
CA LEU A 54 1.84 -27.25 1.53
C LEU A 54 0.61 -26.33 1.66
N SER A 55 0.59 -25.32 0.79
CA SER A 55 -0.64 -24.81 0.16
C SER A 55 -0.44 -24.65 -1.36
N PRO A 56 -1.49 -24.75 -2.17
CA PRO A 56 -1.41 -25.17 -3.57
C PRO A 56 -1.43 -23.96 -4.51
N GLN A 57 -0.31 -23.69 -5.16
CA GLN A 57 -0.22 -22.77 -6.28
C GLN A 57 0.61 -23.41 -7.38
N ALA A 58 0.06 -24.47 -7.97
CA ALA A 58 0.57 -25.07 -9.20
C ALA A 58 -0.07 -24.32 -10.38
N GLU A 59 0.33 -23.06 -10.56
CA GLU A 59 0.26 -22.39 -11.85
C GLU A 59 1.33 -23.07 -12.72
N THR A 60 0.94 -23.57 -13.89
CA THR A 60 1.77 -24.32 -14.87
C THR A 60 3.22 -23.82 -14.89
N MET A 61 4.10 -24.53 -14.20
CA MET A 61 5.52 -24.23 -14.16
C MET A 61 6.12 -24.63 -15.52
N GLY A 62 6.89 -23.74 -16.14
CA GLY A 62 7.65 -24.10 -17.36
C GLY A 62 8.54 -25.32 -17.10
N LYS A 63 8.77 -26.16 -18.10
CA LYS A 63 9.55 -27.40 -17.95
C LYS A 63 10.94 -27.13 -17.38
N ALA A 64 11.56 -26.00 -17.75
CA ALA A 64 12.83 -25.59 -17.17
C ALA A 64 12.71 -25.22 -15.69
N LYS A 65 11.61 -24.58 -15.27
CA LYS A 65 11.39 -24.21 -13.86
C LYS A 65 11.06 -25.42 -12.98
N GLU A 66 10.34 -26.41 -13.52
CA GLU A 66 10.12 -27.68 -12.83
C GLU A 66 11.43 -28.44 -12.62
N LEU A 67 12.25 -28.56 -13.68
CA LEU A 67 13.56 -29.18 -13.60
C LEU A 67 14.48 -28.42 -12.62
N PHE A 68 14.43 -27.09 -12.61
CA PHE A 68 15.22 -26.29 -11.68
C PHE A 68 14.87 -26.58 -10.21
N VAL A 69 13.58 -26.67 -9.90
CA VAL A 69 13.09 -27.00 -8.55
C VAL A 69 13.40 -28.46 -8.18
N LEU A 70 13.38 -29.38 -9.15
CA LEU A 70 13.78 -30.77 -8.93
C LEU A 70 15.28 -30.88 -8.58
N CYS A 71 16.12 -30.04 -9.17
CA CYS A 71 17.55 -29.98 -8.85
C CYS A 71 17.80 -29.34 -7.49
N ASP A 72 17.14 -28.22 -7.21
CA ASP A 72 17.35 -27.44 -5.99
C ASP A 72 16.34 -27.79 -4.88
N LYS A 73 16.37 -29.05 -4.43
CA LYS A 73 15.54 -29.55 -3.31
C LYS A 73 15.82 -28.81 -1.99
N GLU A 74 16.98 -28.17 -1.89
CA GLU A 74 17.43 -27.44 -0.71
C GLU A 74 17.02 -25.95 -0.74
N GLY A 75 16.40 -25.47 -1.84
CA GLY A 75 15.88 -24.11 -1.98
C GLY A 75 16.96 -23.02 -1.93
N LYS A 76 18.16 -23.33 -2.41
CA LYS A 76 19.33 -22.45 -2.38
C LYS A 76 19.25 -21.32 -3.42
N GLY A 77 18.43 -21.49 -4.45
CA GLY A 77 18.30 -20.57 -5.58
C GLY A 77 19.36 -20.76 -6.67
N PHE A 78 20.17 -21.83 -6.59
CA PHE A 78 21.21 -22.18 -7.57
C PHE A 78 21.44 -23.69 -7.58
N ILE A 79 21.91 -24.23 -8.71
CA ILE A 79 22.15 -25.67 -8.88
C ILE A 79 23.66 -25.92 -8.90
N THR A 80 24.15 -26.78 -8.00
CA THR A 80 25.55 -27.26 -8.06
C THR A 80 25.69 -28.48 -8.96
N LYS A 81 26.93 -28.79 -9.37
CA LYS A 81 27.28 -30.06 -10.04
C LYS A 81 26.78 -31.30 -9.29
N ARG A 82 26.77 -31.28 -7.96
CA ARG A 82 26.23 -32.36 -7.13
C ARG A 82 24.71 -32.44 -7.20
N ASP A 83 24.05 -31.29 -7.30
CA ASP A 83 22.58 -31.22 -7.43
C ASP A 83 22.12 -31.74 -8.79
N MET A 84 22.89 -31.52 -9.86
CA MET A 84 22.65 -32.12 -11.18
C MET A 84 22.87 -33.63 -11.21
N GLN A 85 23.91 -34.14 -10.53
CA GLN A 85 24.14 -35.58 -10.44
C GLN A 85 23.00 -36.32 -9.71
N ARG A 86 22.22 -35.63 -8.85
CA ARG A 86 21.03 -36.23 -8.20
C ARG A 86 19.89 -36.53 -9.20
N LEU A 87 19.92 -35.97 -10.41
CA LEU A 87 18.96 -36.28 -11.48
C LEU A 87 19.23 -37.62 -12.18
N GLU A 88 20.34 -38.30 -11.90
CA GLU A 88 20.70 -39.60 -12.49
C GLU A 88 19.59 -40.67 -12.33
N GLY A 89 18.71 -40.51 -11.34
CA GLY A 89 17.55 -41.39 -11.12
C GLY A 89 16.20 -40.90 -11.69
N GLU A 90 16.09 -39.62 -12.06
CA GLU A 90 14.82 -39.01 -12.55
C GLU A 90 14.85 -38.73 -14.07
N LEU A 91 16.03 -38.67 -14.68
CA LEU A 91 16.24 -38.52 -16.12
C LEU A 91 17.11 -39.66 -16.67
N PRO A 92 16.89 -40.13 -17.91
CA PRO A 92 17.70 -41.16 -18.54
C PRO A 92 19.04 -40.61 -19.06
N LEU A 93 19.85 -40.02 -18.18
CA LEU A 93 21.16 -39.44 -18.49
C LEU A 93 22.23 -40.00 -17.56
N SER A 94 23.41 -40.30 -18.11
CA SER A 94 24.56 -40.75 -17.31
C SER A 94 25.16 -39.58 -16.51
N PRO A 95 25.90 -39.84 -15.42
CA PRO A 95 26.50 -38.79 -14.60
C PRO A 95 27.53 -37.97 -15.40
N GLU A 96 28.20 -38.61 -16.36
CA GLU A 96 29.13 -37.97 -17.30
C GLU A 96 28.38 -37.05 -18.27
N GLN A 97 27.19 -37.44 -18.74
CA GLN A 97 26.35 -36.60 -19.59
C GLN A 97 25.79 -35.40 -18.83
N LEU A 98 25.34 -35.60 -17.59
CA LEU A 98 24.89 -34.52 -16.71
C LEU A 98 26.02 -33.52 -16.41
N GLU A 99 27.25 -33.99 -16.28
CA GLU A 99 28.44 -33.16 -16.13
C GLU A 99 28.72 -32.32 -17.39
N THR A 100 28.61 -32.90 -18.58
CA THR A 100 28.72 -32.13 -19.84
C THR A 100 27.59 -31.11 -20.01
N VAL A 101 26.37 -31.45 -19.61
CA VAL A 101 25.24 -30.51 -19.63
C VAL A 101 25.49 -29.39 -18.64
N PHE A 102 25.95 -29.68 -17.42
CA PHE A 102 26.31 -28.67 -16.43
C PHE A 102 27.39 -27.72 -16.95
N GLU A 103 28.48 -28.24 -17.51
CA GLU A 103 29.56 -27.42 -18.08
C GLU A 103 29.10 -26.59 -19.29
N SER A 104 28.15 -27.10 -20.08
CA SER A 104 27.57 -26.33 -21.19
C SER A 104 26.64 -25.20 -20.74
N LEU A 105 25.98 -25.38 -19.59
CA LEU A 105 25.07 -24.39 -19.00
C LEU A 105 25.83 -23.36 -18.14
N ASP A 106 26.95 -23.75 -17.50
CA ASP A 106 27.79 -22.91 -16.64
C ASP A 106 28.79 -22.11 -17.48
N ARG A 107 28.26 -21.18 -18.28
CA ARG A 107 29.06 -20.31 -19.16
C ARG A 107 30.08 -19.48 -18.38
N GLU A 108 29.80 -19.20 -17.11
CA GLU A 108 30.66 -18.43 -16.22
C GLU A 108 31.74 -19.28 -15.53
N ASN A 109 31.69 -20.61 -15.65
CA ASN A 109 32.55 -21.59 -14.94
C ASN A 109 32.65 -21.30 -13.43
N ASN A 110 31.57 -20.79 -12.85
CA ASN A 110 31.53 -20.35 -11.45
C ASN A 110 31.16 -21.52 -10.52
N GLY A 111 30.80 -22.68 -11.07
CA GLY A 111 30.47 -23.91 -10.35
C GLY A 111 29.03 -23.99 -9.86
N PHE A 112 28.17 -23.02 -10.24
CA PHE A 112 26.76 -22.94 -9.83
C PHE A 112 25.88 -22.38 -10.96
N LEU A 113 24.87 -23.13 -11.40
CA LEU A 113 23.90 -22.62 -12.37
C LEU A 113 22.85 -21.77 -11.69
N THR A 114 22.75 -20.52 -12.10
CA THR A 114 21.66 -19.63 -11.71
C THR A 114 20.37 -19.98 -12.49
N PRO A 115 19.18 -19.60 -11.99
CA PRO A 115 17.92 -19.87 -12.68
C PRO A 115 17.87 -19.27 -14.09
N VAL A 116 18.58 -18.16 -14.29
CA VAL A 116 18.67 -17.47 -15.58
C VAL A 116 19.52 -18.29 -16.55
N GLU A 117 20.72 -18.71 -16.15
CA GLU A 117 21.58 -19.56 -16.99
C GLU A 117 20.91 -20.88 -17.36
N PHE A 118 20.20 -21.49 -16.41
CA PHE A 118 19.47 -22.73 -16.63
C PHE A 118 18.32 -22.55 -17.63
N LYS A 119 17.52 -21.47 -17.51
CA LYS A 119 16.39 -21.19 -18.40
C LYS A 119 16.85 -20.79 -19.81
N THR A 120 17.87 -19.94 -19.91
CA THR A 120 18.47 -19.52 -21.18
C THR A 120 19.14 -20.70 -21.88
N GLY A 121 19.89 -21.53 -21.16
CA GLY A 121 20.61 -22.67 -21.74
C GLY A 121 19.71 -23.83 -22.16
N LEU A 122 18.50 -23.94 -21.59
CA LEU A 122 17.46 -24.89 -22.04
C LEU A 122 16.64 -24.37 -23.23
N GLY A 123 16.94 -23.18 -23.75
CA GLY A 123 16.32 -22.64 -24.97
C GLY A 123 14.87 -22.19 -24.80
N GLU A 124 14.41 -21.90 -23.57
CA GLU A 124 13.06 -21.32 -23.38
C GLU A 124 12.96 -19.87 -23.88
N ASP A 125 14.08 -19.16 -24.06
CA ASP A 125 14.11 -17.74 -24.47
C ASP A 125 14.72 -17.49 -25.88
N ASP A 126 15.34 -18.50 -26.51
CA ASP A 126 15.96 -18.43 -27.85
C ASP A 126 15.14 -19.21 -28.90
N VAL A 127 13.83 -18.95 -28.96
CA VAL A 127 13.02 -19.42 -30.09
C VAL A 127 13.32 -18.52 -31.28
N ASP A 128 13.94 -19.07 -32.33
CA ASP A 128 14.14 -18.37 -33.60
C ASP A 128 12.78 -18.12 -34.28
N TRP A 129 12.17 -16.97 -33.98
CA TRP A 129 10.86 -16.56 -34.49
C TRP A 129 10.85 -16.20 -35.98
N SER A 130 12.01 -16.25 -36.66
CA SER A 130 12.15 -15.85 -38.07
C SER A 130 11.33 -16.71 -39.06
N GLN A 131 10.83 -17.88 -38.64
CA GLN A 131 10.05 -18.80 -39.46
C GLN A 131 8.52 -18.67 -39.28
N ASP A 132 8.02 -17.84 -38.36
CA ASP A 132 6.57 -17.63 -38.16
C ASP A 132 6.04 -16.51 -39.10
N PRO A 133 5.03 -16.77 -39.95
CA PRO A 133 4.37 -15.74 -40.76
C PRO A 133 3.87 -14.53 -39.95
N THR A 134 3.60 -14.73 -38.66
CA THR A 134 3.18 -13.70 -37.72
C THR A 134 4.32 -12.76 -37.33
N ALA A 135 5.52 -13.31 -37.15
CA ALA A 135 6.73 -12.51 -36.91
C ALA A 135 7.06 -11.62 -38.10
N ALA A 136 6.89 -12.13 -39.32
CA ALA A 136 7.07 -11.34 -40.53
C ALA A 136 6.15 -10.11 -40.59
N ARG A 137 4.90 -10.23 -40.12
CA ARG A 137 3.97 -9.08 -40.05
C ARG A 137 4.42 -8.03 -39.05
N PHE A 138 4.81 -8.45 -37.84
CA PHE A 138 5.31 -7.54 -36.81
C PHE A 138 6.58 -6.79 -37.26
N VAL A 139 7.54 -7.52 -37.83
CA VAL A 139 8.78 -6.93 -38.37
C VAL A 139 8.47 -5.96 -39.51
N ASN A 140 7.53 -6.30 -40.40
CA ASN A 140 7.13 -5.38 -41.47
C ASN A 140 6.49 -4.10 -40.92
N ILE A 141 5.64 -4.19 -39.89
CA ILE A 141 5.04 -3.01 -39.23
C ILE A 141 6.14 -2.14 -38.59
N LEU A 142 7.09 -2.74 -37.86
CA LEU A 142 8.20 -1.99 -37.27
C LEU A 142 9.09 -1.33 -38.33
N MET A 143 9.32 -2.00 -39.46
CA MET A 143 10.10 -1.47 -40.57
C MET A 143 9.36 -0.33 -41.29
N GLU A 144 8.06 -0.47 -41.56
CA GLU A 144 7.22 0.58 -42.15
C GLU A 144 7.14 1.83 -41.26
N LEU A 145 7.11 1.65 -39.94
CA LEU A 145 7.16 2.75 -38.98
C LEU A 145 8.58 3.33 -38.80
N GLY A 146 9.63 2.65 -39.27
CA GLY A 146 11.02 3.04 -39.04
C GLY A 146 11.46 2.89 -37.57
N ALA A 147 10.81 1.97 -36.86
CA ALA A 147 11.04 1.66 -35.45
C ALA A 147 12.15 0.61 -35.23
N ASP A 148 12.61 -0.02 -36.31
CA ASP A 148 13.61 -1.10 -36.36
C ASP A 148 14.95 -0.75 -35.69
N LYS A 149 15.31 0.54 -35.66
CA LYS A 149 16.55 1.02 -35.04
C LYS A 149 16.32 1.84 -33.77
N MET A 150 15.06 2.05 -33.40
CA MET A 150 14.69 2.93 -32.29
C MET A 150 14.54 2.16 -30.98
N PHE A 151 14.04 0.92 -31.04
CA PHE A 151 13.86 0.05 -29.88
C PHE A 151 15.04 -0.91 -29.74
N LYS A 152 15.63 -0.98 -28.54
CA LYS A 152 16.73 -1.90 -28.23
C LYS A 152 16.22 -3.31 -27.92
N ASP A 153 15.06 -3.41 -27.26
CA ASP A 153 14.49 -4.66 -26.77
C ASP A 153 13.29 -5.09 -27.63
N GLN A 154 13.54 -5.32 -28.92
CA GLN A 154 12.50 -5.72 -29.88
C GLN A 154 11.87 -7.07 -29.53
N GLN A 155 12.59 -7.91 -28.79
CA GLN A 155 12.12 -9.21 -28.32
C GLN A 155 10.93 -9.07 -27.35
N GLU A 156 10.97 -8.09 -26.43
CA GLU A 156 9.87 -7.88 -25.46
C GLU A 156 8.60 -7.34 -26.14
N LEU A 157 8.79 -6.45 -27.11
CA LEU A 157 7.67 -5.95 -27.93
C LEU A 157 7.06 -7.07 -28.78
N PHE A 158 7.90 -8.00 -29.27
CA PHE A 158 7.43 -9.15 -30.02
C PHE A 158 6.68 -10.15 -29.13
N THR A 159 7.18 -10.43 -27.92
CA THR A 159 6.47 -11.31 -26.97
C THR A 159 5.11 -10.73 -26.60
N LEU A 160 5.03 -9.42 -26.35
CA LEU A 160 3.75 -8.75 -26.08
C LEU A 160 2.79 -8.85 -27.26
N TRP A 161 3.30 -8.68 -28.49
CA TRP A 161 2.51 -8.84 -29.70
C TRP A 161 1.88 -10.24 -29.80
N CYS A 162 2.68 -11.28 -29.57
CA CYS A 162 2.22 -12.67 -29.58
C CYS A 162 1.19 -12.97 -28.47
N GLU A 163 1.42 -12.47 -27.25
CA GLU A 163 0.48 -12.61 -26.13
C GLU A 163 -0.85 -11.92 -26.43
N LEU A 164 -0.80 -10.69 -26.94
CA LEU A 164 -1.99 -9.91 -27.28
C LEU A 164 -2.78 -10.58 -28.41
N GLN A 165 -2.09 -11.12 -29.41
CA GLN A 165 -2.73 -11.86 -30.50
C GLN A 165 -3.43 -13.14 -30.03
N ARG A 166 -2.87 -13.84 -29.04
CA ARG A 166 -3.46 -15.07 -28.49
C ARG A 166 -4.64 -14.79 -27.57
N ASP A 167 -4.48 -13.82 -26.67
CA ASP A 167 -5.38 -13.65 -25.53
C ASP A 167 -6.42 -12.53 -25.76
N SER A 168 -6.13 -11.53 -26.61
CA SER A 168 -7.05 -10.40 -26.90
C SER A 168 -6.73 -9.68 -28.23
N PRO A 169 -7.11 -10.27 -29.38
CA PRO A 169 -6.74 -9.73 -30.70
C PRO A 169 -7.32 -8.34 -31.00
N GLU A 170 -8.39 -7.94 -30.29
CA GLU A 170 -9.04 -6.63 -30.39
C GLU A 170 -8.13 -5.48 -29.93
N LEU A 171 -7.13 -5.77 -29.09
CA LEU A 171 -6.20 -4.77 -28.57
C LEU A 171 -4.99 -4.55 -29.49
N LEU A 172 -4.77 -5.39 -30.50
CA LEU A 172 -3.65 -5.25 -31.44
C LEU A 172 -3.69 -3.91 -32.18
N SER A 173 -4.87 -3.45 -32.60
CA SER A 173 -5.00 -2.13 -33.26
C SER A 173 -4.68 -0.97 -32.32
N ALA A 174 -4.93 -1.12 -31.01
CA ALA A 174 -4.56 -0.11 -30.02
C ALA A 174 -3.03 -0.08 -29.81
N LEU A 175 -2.38 -1.25 -29.79
CA LEU A 175 -0.93 -1.37 -29.75
C LEU A 175 -0.28 -0.77 -31.00
N GLU A 176 -0.79 -1.06 -32.19
CA GLU A 176 -0.32 -0.45 -33.45
C GLU A 176 -0.45 1.08 -33.41
N SER A 177 -1.62 1.60 -33.00
CA SER A 177 -1.82 3.05 -32.88
C SER A 177 -0.88 3.70 -31.87
N LEU A 178 -0.59 3.01 -30.75
CA LEU A 178 0.35 3.49 -29.75
C LEU A 178 1.78 3.50 -30.30
N LEU A 179 2.19 2.45 -31.01
CA LEU A 179 3.49 2.37 -31.66
C LEU A 179 3.67 3.47 -32.71
N VAL A 180 2.66 3.70 -33.56
CA VAL A 180 2.68 4.81 -34.53
C VAL A 180 2.92 6.15 -33.83
N HIS A 181 2.18 6.44 -32.76
CA HIS A 181 2.31 7.69 -32.04
C HIS A 181 3.66 7.82 -31.31
N ALA A 182 4.10 6.74 -30.65
CA ALA A 182 5.37 6.70 -29.94
C ALA A 182 6.55 6.91 -30.89
N VAL A 183 6.55 6.23 -32.04
CA VAL A 183 7.60 6.35 -33.06
C VAL A 183 7.60 7.74 -33.67
N SER A 184 6.44 8.32 -33.98
CA SER A 184 6.36 9.71 -34.48
C SER A 184 6.95 10.70 -33.49
N ASN A 185 6.55 10.63 -32.22
CA ASN A 185 7.07 11.52 -31.17
C ASN A 185 8.57 11.38 -31.00
N LEU A 186 9.09 10.15 -31.07
CA LEU A 186 10.52 9.89 -30.94
C LEU A 186 11.29 10.42 -32.15
N GLN A 187 10.74 10.29 -33.36
CA GLN A 187 11.32 10.89 -34.56
C GLN A 187 11.34 12.42 -34.48
N ASP A 188 10.25 13.04 -33.99
CA ASP A 188 10.18 14.49 -33.79
C ASP A 188 11.22 14.96 -32.78
N ALA A 189 11.36 14.26 -31.65
CA ALA A 189 12.40 14.55 -30.67
C ALA A 189 13.82 14.43 -31.25
N ILE A 190 14.08 13.43 -32.10
CA ILE A 190 15.38 13.31 -32.79
C ILE A 190 15.59 14.46 -33.78
N ARG A 191 14.56 14.85 -34.54
CA ARG A 191 14.63 15.99 -35.47
C ARG A 191 14.95 17.27 -34.71
N GLU A 192 14.25 17.54 -33.61
CA GLU A 192 14.50 18.69 -32.74
C GLU A 192 15.90 18.67 -32.12
N ARG A 193 16.37 17.52 -31.64
CA ARG A 193 17.75 17.39 -31.16
C ARG A 193 18.76 17.75 -32.25
N ASN A 194 18.58 17.22 -33.46
CA ASN A 194 19.48 17.50 -34.57
C ASN A 194 19.46 18.98 -34.98
N THR A 195 18.29 19.63 -34.99
CA THR A 195 18.20 21.07 -35.30
C THR A 195 18.89 21.91 -34.23
N LEU A 196 18.72 21.56 -32.96
CA LEU A 196 19.42 22.21 -31.83
C LEU A 196 20.93 22.00 -31.90
N GLU A 197 21.40 20.78 -32.17
CA GLU A 197 22.82 20.49 -32.37
C GLU A 197 23.42 21.34 -33.50
N GLN A 198 22.72 21.45 -34.63
CA GLN A 198 23.17 22.29 -35.74
C GLN A 198 23.15 23.79 -35.40
N ALA A 199 22.21 24.26 -34.58
CA ALA A 199 22.19 25.64 -34.10
C ALA A 199 23.37 25.92 -33.15
N LEU A 200 23.68 24.97 -32.27
CA LEU A 200 24.85 25.06 -31.38
C LEU A 200 26.16 25.09 -32.17
N LEU A 201 26.34 24.18 -33.13
CA LEU A 201 27.53 24.17 -33.99
C LEU A 201 27.71 25.47 -34.77
N ARG A 202 26.62 26.07 -35.28
CA ARG A 202 26.68 27.39 -35.93
C ARG A 202 27.12 28.47 -34.95
N ARG A 203 26.51 28.54 -33.78
CA ARG A 203 26.85 29.53 -32.74
C ARG A 203 28.29 29.37 -32.27
N GLU A 204 28.78 28.13 -32.13
CA GLU A 204 30.17 27.84 -31.81
C GLU A 204 31.10 28.33 -32.93
N SER A 205 30.77 28.05 -34.19
CA SER A 205 31.57 28.52 -35.33
C SER A 205 31.60 30.05 -35.43
N GLU A 206 30.49 30.73 -35.14
CA GLU A 206 30.38 32.18 -35.11
C GLU A 206 31.18 32.78 -33.96
N HIS A 207 31.08 32.18 -32.75
CA HIS A 207 31.89 32.57 -31.61
C HIS A 207 33.38 32.41 -31.91
N ASN A 208 33.79 31.27 -32.50
CA ASN A 208 35.17 31.04 -32.89
C ASN A 208 35.68 32.06 -33.92
N LYS A 209 34.84 32.45 -34.89
CA LYS A 209 35.16 33.53 -35.85
C LYS A 209 35.31 34.88 -35.15
N MET A 210 34.39 35.23 -34.25
CA MET A 210 34.46 36.48 -33.47
C MET A 210 35.74 36.51 -32.63
N VAL A 211 36.05 35.43 -31.92
CA VAL A 211 37.27 35.31 -31.11
C VAL A 211 38.51 35.49 -31.99
N ARG A 212 38.60 34.80 -33.14
CA ARG A 212 39.71 35.00 -34.08
C ARG A 212 39.82 36.44 -34.57
N SER A 213 38.71 37.07 -34.95
CA SER A 213 38.69 38.47 -35.38
C SER A 213 39.20 39.40 -34.29
N ILE A 214 38.84 39.17 -33.01
CA ILE A 214 39.32 39.97 -31.88
C ILE A 214 40.84 39.77 -31.69
N TYR A 215 41.33 38.54 -31.84
CA TYR A 215 42.77 38.26 -31.77
C TYR A 215 43.54 38.92 -32.93
N GLU A 216 43.04 38.82 -34.16
CA GLU A 216 43.63 39.45 -35.35
C GLU A 216 43.64 40.99 -35.22
N GLU A 217 42.55 41.60 -34.73
CA GLU A 217 42.46 43.03 -34.46
C GLU A 217 43.44 43.44 -33.35
N MET A 218 43.54 42.66 -32.28
CA MET A 218 44.49 42.90 -31.19
C MET A 218 45.96 42.80 -31.68
N GLU A 219 46.27 41.83 -32.53
CA GLU A 219 47.61 41.64 -33.09
C GLU A 219 47.98 42.76 -34.06
N MET A 220 47.05 43.20 -34.91
CA MET A 220 47.24 44.37 -35.77
C MET A 220 47.48 45.63 -34.93
N ASN A 221 46.65 45.85 -33.91
CA ASN A 221 46.79 46.99 -33.00
C ASN A 221 48.12 46.97 -32.23
N LEU A 222 48.58 45.79 -31.77
CA LEU A 222 49.89 45.63 -31.12
C LEU A 222 51.04 45.86 -32.10
N GLY A 223 50.92 45.39 -33.34
CA GLY A 223 51.87 45.63 -34.42
C GLY A 223 52.07 47.12 -34.68
N ASP A 224 50.98 47.87 -34.85
CA ASP A 224 51.02 49.32 -35.05
C ASP A 224 51.55 50.07 -33.82
N LEU A 225 51.25 49.59 -32.61
CA LEU A 225 51.67 50.23 -31.36
C LEU A 225 53.16 50.03 -31.06
N LEU A 226 53.73 48.88 -31.42
CA LEU A 226 55.16 48.58 -31.30
C LEU A 226 56.01 49.46 -32.22
N HIS A 227 55.46 49.86 -33.38
CA HIS A 227 56.11 50.78 -34.31
C HIS A 227 56.03 52.25 -33.86
N GLN A 228 55.24 52.60 -32.83
CA GLN A 228 55.13 53.97 -32.32
C GLN A 228 56.16 54.33 -31.22
N PRO A 229 56.85 55.49 -31.33
CA PRO A 229 57.68 56.01 -30.25
C PRO A 229 56.81 56.49 -29.08
N GLY A 230 56.69 55.65 -28.04
CA GLY A 230 55.85 55.90 -26.85
C GLY A 230 55.32 54.66 -26.15
N TRP A 231 55.51 53.48 -26.75
CA TRP A 231 55.04 52.17 -26.25
C TRP A 231 55.36 51.89 -24.78
N LYS A 232 56.52 52.32 -24.26
CA LYS A 232 56.88 52.09 -22.84
C LYS A 232 55.90 52.74 -21.86
N LYS A 233 55.40 53.95 -22.15
CA LYS A 233 54.38 54.63 -21.32
C LYS A 233 53.01 53.99 -21.48
N LYS A 234 52.64 53.60 -22.71
CA LYS A 234 51.38 52.90 -22.97
C LYS A 234 51.36 51.51 -22.31
N SER A 235 52.49 50.80 -22.31
CA SER A 235 52.64 49.50 -21.63
C SER A 235 52.45 49.61 -20.12
N LEU A 236 53.03 50.64 -19.50
CA LEU A 236 52.86 50.86 -18.06
C LEU A 236 51.39 51.19 -17.73
N PHE A 237 50.75 52.03 -18.55
CA PHE A 237 49.35 52.41 -18.39
C PHE A 237 48.39 51.21 -18.57
N LEU A 238 48.64 50.33 -19.54
CA LEU A 238 47.87 49.10 -19.72
C LEU A 238 48.05 48.14 -18.54
N GLN A 239 49.25 48.06 -17.97
CA GLN A 239 49.51 47.25 -16.78
C GLN A 239 48.75 47.78 -15.54
N GLU A 240 48.75 49.10 -15.32
CA GLU A 240 47.98 49.73 -14.26
C GLU A 240 46.47 49.55 -14.45
N LEU A 241 45.98 49.72 -15.69
CA LEU A 241 44.57 49.50 -16.01
C LEU A 241 44.15 48.05 -15.78
N PHE A 242 44.99 47.07 -16.17
CA PHE A 242 44.74 45.66 -15.96
C PHE A 242 44.61 45.33 -14.47
N VAL A 243 45.55 45.80 -13.65
CA VAL A 243 45.53 45.63 -12.19
C VAL A 243 44.27 46.28 -11.60
N PHE A 244 43.91 47.48 -12.05
CA PHE A 244 42.72 48.19 -11.60
C PHE A 244 41.43 47.41 -11.93
N THR A 245 41.27 46.94 -13.17
CA THR A 245 40.12 46.10 -13.55
C THR A 245 40.07 44.80 -12.76
N GLY A 246 41.22 44.17 -12.50
CA GLY A 246 41.32 42.97 -11.68
C GLY A 246 40.87 43.22 -10.23
N LEU A 247 41.28 44.35 -9.64
CA LEU A 247 40.84 44.76 -8.31
C LEU A 247 39.34 45.06 -8.24
N CYS A 248 38.78 45.74 -9.25
CA CYS A 248 37.33 45.97 -9.33
C CYS A 248 36.55 44.65 -9.40
N LEU A 249 36.99 43.70 -10.23
CA LEU A 249 36.37 42.39 -10.33
C LEU A 249 36.48 41.62 -9.01
N HIS A 250 37.64 41.66 -8.36
CA HIS A 250 37.85 41.04 -7.05
C HIS A 250 36.91 41.60 -5.99
N PHE A 251 36.75 42.92 -5.92
CA PHE A 251 35.82 43.58 -5.00
C PHE A 251 34.36 43.18 -5.28
N GLN A 252 33.97 43.06 -6.55
CA GLN A 252 32.64 42.59 -6.94
C GLN A 252 32.40 41.13 -6.54
N LEU A 253 33.40 40.26 -6.69
CA LEU A 253 33.30 38.87 -6.25
C LEU A 253 33.25 38.76 -4.73
N GLU A 254 34.05 39.54 -4.00
CA GLU A 254 34.01 39.58 -2.53
C GLU A 254 32.63 39.99 -2.01
N THR A 255 32.06 41.07 -2.56
CA THR A 255 30.71 41.52 -2.18
C THR A 255 29.65 40.47 -2.52
N ARG A 256 29.78 39.76 -3.65
CA ARG A 256 28.90 38.65 -3.99
C ARG A 256 29.04 37.46 -3.02
N ILE A 257 30.24 37.12 -2.60
CA ILE A 257 30.48 36.05 -1.61
C ILE A 257 29.89 36.45 -0.25
N ARG A 258 30.07 37.71 0.18
CA ARG A 258 29.50 38.21 1.44
C ARG A 258 27.97 38.16 1.43
N THR A 259 27.34 38.61 0.35
CA THR A 259 25.87 38.55 0.21
C THR A 259 25.33 37.13 0.23
N LEU A 260 25.92 36.22 -0.55
CA LEU A 260 25.55 34.81 -0.55
C LEU A 260 25.74 34.15 0.83
N ASN A 261 26.80 34.50 1.56
CA ASN A 261 27.02 34.00 2.92
C ASN A 261 25.93 34.50 3.88
N CYS A 262 25.54 35.77 3.81
CA CYS A 262 24.44 36.33 4.61
C CYS A 262 23.11 35.62 4.29
N GLU A 263 22.79 35.42 3.01
CA GLU A 263 21.61 34.66 2.57
C GLU A 263 21.65 33.22 3.11
N GLN A 264 22.80 32.55 3.00
CA GLN A 264 22.98 31.19 3.49
C GLN A 264 22.81 31.09 5.01
N THR A 265 23.29 32.08 5.79
CA THR A 265 23.05 32.12 7.23
C THR A 265 21.58 32.32 7.58
N ASN A 266 20.88 33.19 6.84
CA ASN A 266 19.45 33.43 7.06
C ASN A 266 18.62 32.17 6.76
N ILE A 267 18.89 31.49 5.65
CA ILE A 267 18.23 30.22 5.30
C ILE A 267 18.52 29.15 6.37
N ARG A 268 19.74 29.07 6.90
CA ARG A 268 20.06 28.13 7.99
C ARG A 268 19.27 28.44 9.25
N GLU A 269 19.07 29.71 9.58
CA GLU A 269 18.31 30.14 10.75
C GLU A 269 16.82 29.86 10.59
N GLN A 270 16.23 30.19 9.44
CA GLN A 270 14.86 29.82 9.10
C GLN A 270 14.64 28.30 9.16
N ASN A 271 15.57 27.50 8.63
CA ASN A 271 15.50 26.05 8.73
C ASN A 271 15.57 25.55 10.17
N ARG A 272 16.38 26.15 11.04
CA ARG A 272 16.40 25.82 12.48
C ARG A 272 15.07 26.14 13.14
N GLN A 273 14.47 27.29 12.82
CA GLN A 273 13.15 27.67 13.33
C GLN A 273 12.07 26.69 12.88
N LEU A 274 12.04 26.33 11.59
CA LEU A 274 11.11 25.32 11.06
C LEU A 274 11.30 23.95 11.72
N ARG A 275 12.54 23.53 11.96
CA ARG A 275 12.82 22.27 12.68
C ARG A 275 12.34 22.32 14.13
N SER A 276 12.53 23.45 14.82
CA SER A 276 12.02 23.64 16.18
C SER A 276 10.49 23.59 16.22
N LEU A 277 9.82 24.29 15.30
CA LEU A 277 8.36 24.27 15.18
C LEU A 277 7.84 22.87 14.85
N ASN A 278 8.48 22.16 13.91
CA ASN A 278 8.13 20.78 13.59
C ASN A 278 8.29 19.86 14.80
N SER A 279 9.36 20.00 15.58
CA SER A 279 9.55 19.23 16.83
C SER A 279 8.42 19.48 17.82
N GLN A 280 8.05 20.76 18.02
CA GLN A 280 6.96 21.14 18.93
C GLN A 280 5.60 20.59 18.45
N LEU A 281 5.32 20.64 17.15
CA LEU A 281 4.10 20.08 16.57
C LEU A 281 4.05 18.56 16.73
N LEU A 282 5.18 17.86 16.53
CA LEU A 282 5.27 16.41 16.76
C LEU A 282 4.99 16.06 18.24
N GLU A 283 5.60 16.78 19.18
CA GLU A 283 5.34 16.61 20.62
C GLU A 283 3.87 16.87 20.98
N GLN A 284 3.23 17.88 20.37
CA GLN A 284 1.80 18.14 20.57
C GLN A 284 0.93 17.00 20.03
N VAL A 285 1.25 16.47 18.84
CA VAL A 285 0.53 15.34 18.26
C VAL A 285 0.71 14.09 19.13
N GLU A 286 1.93 13.80 19.58
CA GLU A 286 2.21 12.66 20.46
C GLU A 286 1.47 12.78 21.80
N SER A 287 1.53 13.95 22.45
CA SER A 287 0.82 14.16 23.72
C SER A 287 -0.70 14.06 23.56
N SER A 288 -1.26 14.51 22.43
CA SER A 288 -2.70 14.37 22.14
C SER A 288 -3.09 12.90 21.90
N ARG A 289 -2.24 12.14 21.21
CA ARG A 289 -2.40 10.71 20.96
C ARG A 289 -2.34 9.92 22.27
N GLU A 290 -1.41 10.24 23.16
CA GLU A 290 -1.29 9.58 24.47
C GLU A 290 -2.53 9.84 25.35
N ARG A 291 -2.99 11.11 25.39
CA ARG A 291 -4.24 11.47 26.08
C ARG A 291 -5.44 10.70 25.55
N LEU A 292 -5.57 10.59 24.23
CA LEU A 292 -6.64 9.81 23.60
C LEU A 292 -6.54 8.32 23.92
N GLN A 293 -5.33 7.73 23.87
CA GLN A 293 -5.13 6.32 24.23
C GLN A 293 -5.49 6.05 25.69
N SER A 294 -5.17 6.96 26.61
CA SER A 294 -5.57 6.87 28.01
C SER A 294 -7.09 6.88 28.16
N ALA A 295 -7.77 7.82 27.51
CA ALA A 295 -9.24 7.90 27.53
C ALA A 295 -9.90 6.64 26.95
N LEU A 296 -9.39 6.10 25.84
CA LEU A 296 -9.88 4.85 25.26
C LEU A 296 -9.71 3.65 26.20
N ARG A 297 -8.57 3.55 26.91
CA ARG A 297 -8.37 2.52 27.93
C ARG A 297 -9.36 2.65 29.07
N GLN A 298 -9.61 3.87 29.55
CA GLN A 298 -10.60 4.12 30.60
C GLN A 298 -12.02 3.75 30.15
N LEU A 299 -12.41 4.11 28.92
CA LEU A 299 -13.71 3.72 28.35
C LEU A 299 -13.84 2.21 28.21
N SER A 300 -12.80 1.52 27.73
CA SER A 300 -12.80 0.06 27.63
C SER A 300 -12.97 -0.61 29.00
N LEU A 301 -12.35 -0.07 30.05
CA LEU A 301 -12.50 -0.56 31.42
C LEU A 301 -13.94 -0.35 31.92
N LEU A 302 -14.51 0.84 31.72
CA LEU A 302 -15.88 1.13 32.09
C LEU A 302 -16.89 0.25 31.34
N GLN A 303 -16.67 0.01 30.05
CA GLN A 303 -17.52 -0.86 29.23
C GLN A 303 -17.44 -2.32 29.70
N ALA A 304 -16.25 -2.81 30.05
CA ALA A 304 -16.08 -4.15 30.63
C ALA A 304 -16.81 -4.27 31.98
N ASN A 305 -16.67 -3.27 32.86
CA ASN A 305 -17.35 -3.22 34.15
C ASN A 305 -18.87 -3.20 33.99
N ALA A 306 -19.40 -2.35 33.09
CA ALA A 306 -20.83 -2.27 32.80
C ALA A 306 -21.38 -3.60 32.24
N ALA A 307 -20.64 -4.26 31.35
CA ALA A 307 -21.00 -5.57 30.82
C ALA A 307 -21.01 -6.65 31.91
N GLN A 308 -19.99 -6.67 32.78
CA GLN A 308 -19.93 -7.60 33.91
C GLN A 308 -21.11 -7.38 34.88
N GLU A 309 -21.43 -6.13 35.18
CA GLU A 309 -22.55 -5.79 36.05
C GLU A 309 -23.88 -6.21 35.43
N GLN A 310 -24.05 -6.03 34.12
CA GLN A 310 -25.24 -6.49 33.40
C GLN A 310 -25.40 -8.02 33.46
N VAL A 311 -24.32 -8.77 33.26
CA VAL A 311 -24.31 -10.23 33.41
C VAL A 311 -24.64 -10.64 34.85
N ALA A 312 -24.09 -9.94 35.84
CA ALA A 312 -24.39 -10.19 37.26
C ALA A 312 -25.87 -9.91 37.58
N ARG A 313 -26.44 -8.81 37.07
CA ARG A 313 -27.88 -8.49 37.17
C ARG A 313 -28.72 -9.60 36.56
N GLN A 314 -28.44 -10.04 35.33
CA GLN A 314 -29.18 -11.12 34.67
C GLN A 314 -29.12 -12.45 35.47
N ARG A 315 -27.94 -12.82 35.99
CA ARG A 315 -27.78 -14.01 36.84
C ARG A 315 -28.61 -13.91 38.12
N ASN A 316 -28.63 -12.74 38.76
CA ASN A 316 -29.43 -12.49 39.96
C ASN A 316 -30.93 -12.58 39.66
N VAL A 317 -31.39 -11.94 38.58
CA VAL A 317 -32.79 -12.02 38.12
C VAL A 317 -33.20 -13.47 37.84
N MET A 318 -32.37 -14.23 37.14
CA MET A 318 -32.64 -15.66 36.88
C MET A 318 -32.70 -16.47 38.17
N ARG A 319 -31.79 -16.23 39.12
CA ARG A 319 -31.77 -16.93 40.41
C ARG A 319 -33.03 -16.65 41.22
N VAL A 320 -33.41 -15.37 41.34
CA VAL A 320 -34.64 -14.95 42.04
C VAL A 320 -35.88 -15.54 41.37
N SER A 321 -35.97 -15.49 40.04
CA SER A 321 -37.10 -16.06 39.28
C SER A 321 -37.24 -17.57 39.50
N ARG A 322 -36.12 -18.31 39.51
CA ARG A 322 -36.14 -19.76 39.81
C ARG A 322 -36.59 -20.03 41.24
N ASN A 323 -36.15 -19.24 42.21
CA ASN A 323 -36.56 -19.38 43.60
C ASN A 323 -38.06 -19.11 43.76
N ILE A 324 -38.56 -18.02 43.19
CA ILE A 324 -40.00 -17.69 43.20
C ILE A 324 -40.83 -18.79 42.54
N LYS A 325 -40.36 -19.38 41.42
CA LYS A 325 -41.06 -20.51 40.78
C LYS A 325 -41.14 -21.73 41.70
N LYS A 326 -40.05 -22.08 42.38
CA LYS A 326 -40.03 -23.19 43.35
C LYS A 326 -40.99 -22.93 44.52
N GLU A 327 -41.00 -21.72 45.05
CA GLU A 327 -41.94 -21.32 46.11
C GLU A 327 -43.39 -21.39 45.63
N LYS A 328 -43.70 -20.85 44.45
CA LYS A 328 -45.02 -20.95 43.82
C LYS A 328 -45.47 -22.41 43.67
N GLU A 329 -44.62 -23.29 43.15
CA GLU A 329 -44.93 -24.71 43.03
C GLU A 329 -45.15 -25.37 44.39
N SER A 330 -44.37 -24.98 45.40
CA SER A 330 -44.55 -25.47 46.77
C SER A 330 -45.89 -25.04 47.36
N LEU A 331 -46.27 -23.77 47.20
CA LEU A 331 -47.55 -23.23 47.65
C LEU A 331 -48.73 -23.88 46.90
N MET A 332 -48.60 -24.12 45.59
CA MET A 332 -49.62 -24.83 44.81
C MET A 332 -49.82 -26.26 45.32
N ARG A 333 -48.73 -26.99 45.63
CA ARG A 333 -48.80 -28.33 46.24
C ARG A 333 -49.50 -28.29 47.60
N GLN A 334 -49.18 -27.30 48.44
CA GLN A 334 -49.85 -27.12 49.74
C GLN A 334 -51.36 -26.84 49.56
N LEU A 335 -51.73 -25.98 48.61
CA LEU A 335 -53.12 -25.70 48.28
C LEU A 335 -53.87 -26.94 47.77
N GLU A 336 -53.22 -27.79 46.99
CA GLU A 336 -53.80 -29.05 46.49
C GLU A 336 -54.07 -30.03 47.62
N ILE A 337 -53.12 -30.20 48.55
CA ILE A 337 -53.32 -31.01 49.77
C ILE A 337 -54.49 -30.46 50.61
N LEU A 338 -54.57 -29.14 50.80
CA LEU A 338 -55.67 -28.52 51.53
C LEU A 338 -57.03 -28.70 50.83
N ARG A 339 -57.06 -28.65 49.48
CA ARG A 339 -58.27 -28.94 48.70
C ARG A 339 -58.69 -30.39 48.85
N ASP A 340 -57.76 -31.32 48.78
CA ASP A 340 -58.03 -32.75 48.94
C ASP A 340 -58.50 -33.10 50.35
N MET A 341 -57.88 -32.50 51.38
CA MET A 341 -58.32 -32.67 52.76
C MET A 341 -59.72 -32.08 52.98
N ASN A 342 -60.00 -30.88 52.45
CA ASN A 342 -61.34 -30.31 52.49
C ASN A 342 -62.38 -31.14 51.74
N ARG A 343 -61.99 -31.80 50.64
CA ARG A 343 -62.84 -32.72 49.90
C ARG A 343 -63.16 -33.95 50.76
N ARG A 344 -62.13 -34.62 51.29
CA ARG A 344 -62.29 -35.77 52.21
C ARG A 344 -63.14 -35.44 53.43
N LEU A 345 -62.92 -34.29 54.06
CA LEU A 345 -63.72 -33.85 55.20
C LEU A 345 -65.19 -33.61 54.83
N ARG A 346 -65.47 -33.12 53.61
CA ARG A 346 -66.85 -33.04 53.11
C ARG A 346 -67.42 -34.43 52.82
N ASP A 347 -66.68 -35.28 52.14
CA ASP A 347 -67.10 -36.66 51.84
C ASP A 347 -67.40 -37.45 53.12
N GLU A 348 -66.55 -37.31 54.16
CA GLU A 348 -66.78 -37.88 55.49
C GLU A 348 -68.01 -37.29 56.17
N LYS A 349 -68.20 -35.96 56.10
CA LYS A 349 -69.39 -35.30 56.65
C LYS A 349 -70.67 -35.78 55.95
N ASP A 350 -70.65 -35.88 54.62
CA ASP A 350 -71.77 -36.33 53.80
C ASP A 350 -72.05 -37.83 54.02
N ALA A 351 -71.01 -38.64 54.19
CA ALA A 351 -71.13 -40.05 54.59
C ALA A 351 -71.76 -40.19 55.98
N GLN A 352 -71.35 -39.37 56.95
CA GLN A 352 -71.98 -39.34 58.28
C GLN A 352 -73.44 -38.87 58.20
N GLN A 353 -73.76 -37.90 57.34
CA GLN A 353 -75.13 -37.42 57.16
C GLN A 353 -76.01 -38.47 56.45
N THR A 354 -75.49 -39.17 55.45
CA THR A 354 -76.20 -40.28 54.80
C THR A 354 -76.38 -41.46 55.75
N LEU A 355 -75.40 -41.81 56.59
CA LEU A 355 -75.56 -42.83 57.65
C LEU A 355 -76.62 -42.42 58.67
N LYS A 356 -76.67 -41.14 59.07
CA LYS A 356 -77.76 -40.61 59.92
C LYS A 356 -79.12 -40.70 59.22
N MET A 357 -79.18 -40.41 57.92
CA MET A 357 -80.40 -40.53 57.11
C MET A 357 -80.82 -41.98 56.85
N VAL A 358 -79.89 -42.94 56.71
CA VAL A 358 -80.18 -44.37 56.56
C VAL A 358 -80.59 -44.99 57.89
N SER A 359 -79.98 -44.56 58.99
CA SER A 359 -80.42 -44.87 60.36
C SER A 359 -81.82 -44.29 60.64
N HIS A 360 -82.13 -43.11 60.10
CA HIS A 360 -83.49 -42.54 60.13
C HIS A 360 -84.45 -43.15 59.09
N ARG A 361 -83.99 -43.82 58.03
CA ARG A 361 -84.88 -44.43 57.00
C ARG A 361 -85.38 -45.84 57.36
N HIS A 362 -84.88 -46.43 58.45
CA HIS A 362 -85.55 -47.59 59.09
C HIS A 362 -86.70 -47.18 60.02
N THR A 363 -86.97 -45.88 60.16
CA THR A 363 -88.12 -45.35 60.91
C THR A 363 -88.81 -44.29 60.05
N VAL A 364 -90.00 -44.63 59.53
CA VAL A 364 -90.95 -43.75 58.82
C VAL A 364 -90.95 -43.85 57.29
N LEU A 365 -91.97 -44.57 56.82
CA LEU A 365 -92.65 -44.42 55.55
C LEU A 365 -93.43 -43.09 55.48
N SER A 366 -93.39 -42.49 54.29
CA SER A 366 -94.51 -41.79 53.60
C SER A 366 -94.48 -40.26 53.43
N SER A 367 -94.78 -39.91 52.17
CA SER A 367 -95.46 -38.73 51.59
C SER A 367 -94.67 -37.44 51.24
N GLN A 368 -94.59 -37.23 49.92
CA GLN A 368 -94.53 -35.96 49.16
C GLN A 368 -95.81 -35.09 49.39
N PRO A 369 -95.92 -33.81 48.94
CA PRO A 369 -95.30 -33.19 47.74
C PRO A 369 -94.77 -31.72 47.84
N PHE A 370 -94.05 -31.31 46.78
CA PHE A 370 -93.65 -29.97 46.29
C PHE A 370 -94.73 -28.86 46.42
N PRO A 371 -94.46 -27.52 46.30
CA PRO A 371 -93.62 -26.90 45.23
C PRO A 371 -93.02 -25.45 45.41
N TYR A 372 -92.26 -25.00 44.37
CA TYR A 372 -91.91 -23.60 43.96
C TYR A 372 -90.99 -22.76 44.92
N LEU A 373 -90.09 -21.83 44.54
CA LEU A 373 -89.92 -20.90 43.41
C LEU A 373 -88.44 -20.39 43.34
N PHE A 374 -87.98 -20.12 42.10
CA PHE A 374 -87.14 -18.99 41.59
C PHE A 374 -86.16 -18.19 42.47
N SER A 375 -84.95 -17.95 41.92
CA SER A 375 -84.39 -16.65 41.45
C SER A 375 -82.86 -16.83 41.22
N GLU A 376 -82.29 -16.80 39.99
CA GLU A 376 -81.84 -15.61 39.21
C GLU A 376 -81.48 -14.43 40.14
N ASP A 377 -80.29 -13.83 40.16
CA ASP A 377 -79.28 -13.44 39.15
C ASP A 377 -78.22 -12.61 39.96
N PRO A 378 -77.32 -11.75 39.42
CA PRO A 378 -76.43 -11.83 38.25
C PRO A 378 -74.98 -11.41 38.59
N CYS A 379 -74.15 -11.34 37.55
CA CYS A 379 -72.80 -10.77 37.43
C CYS A 379 -72.57 -9.40 38.11
N LEU A 380 -71.28 -8.99 38.26
CA LEU A 380 -70.72 -7.70 37.79
C LEU A 380 -69.20 -7.56 38.12
N PRO A 381 -68.45 -6.62 37.49
CA PRO A 381 -67.20 -6.92 36.78
C PRO A 381 -65.98 -6.03 37.15
N TRP A 382 -64.84 -6.37 36.54
CA TRP A 382 -63.77 -5.48 36.05
C TRP A 382 -62.97 -4.62 37.05
N THR A 383 -61.64 -4.73 36.98
CA THR A 383 -60.78 -3.55 36.83
C THR A 383 -59.54 -3.89 36.01
N ARG A 384 -59.40 -3.15 34.91
CA ARG A 384 -58.30 -3.12 33.96
C ARG A 384 -57.29 -2.09 34.48
N GLN A 385 -56.02 -2.43 34.65
CA GLN A 385 -54.95 -1.44 34.87
C GLN A 385 -54.06 -1.34 33.63
N VAL A 386 -53.92 -0.09 33.20
CA VAL A 386 -53.19 0.40 32.03
C VAL A 386 -51.73 0.63 32.43
N TYR A 387 -50.79 0.25 31.56
CA TYR A 387 -49.37 0.60 31.67
C TYR A 387 -49.10 1.99 31.07
N PRO A 388 -48.19 2.80 31.62
CA PRO A 388 -47.62 3.93 30.91
C PRO A 388 -46.35 3.54 30.15
N THR A 389 -46.21 4.08 28.95
CA THR A 389 -44.97 4.20 28.15
C THR A 389 -43.97 5.15 28.76
#